data_AF-A0A952GHU7-F1
#
_entry.id   AF-A0A952GHU7-F1
#
_cell.length_a   1.000
_cell.length_b   1.000
_cell.length_c   1.000
_cell.angle_alpha   90.00
_cell.angle_beta   90.00
_cell.angle_gamma   90.00
#
_symmetry.space_group_name_H-M   'P 1'
#
loop_
_entity.id
_entity.type
_entity.pdbx_description
1 polymer ?
#
loop_
_entity_poly.entity_id
_entity_poly.type
_entity_poly.pdbx_seq_one_letter_code
_entity_poly.pdbx_strand_id
1 'polypeptide(L)'
;MKHLALALLAVSPALLAQAKPSQTRVQNKPASTDVVQYVDPLIGSEKTPEGYGRTLPLVEPPFAMTGWIPQTRQNKISVLSYEWHDTTMSGFMGTHQPAMWMGDFGYVTVIPQVGGELRTTPEARAMKFRHEDEQSHPDVYRVTLDAAEGQALKAEMTATEHSGMMRFRFPAKGAARILVEASRPTFNGWAAVDLAKGEITGWNPHRMDAHLGPGSMPNAGAAALPNFKGYFVVQFRKLPKSGETYGKDVKDYRGAYVEFAPGELVELRMGTSFISLDQARANLKAEMPDWNFEALQHKLHATWQEKLAHLQVTGA
;
A
#
# COMPACT_ATOMS: atom_id res chain seq x y z
N MET A 1 -78.83 33.54 -67.70
CA MET A 1 -79.02 32.60 -66.57
C MET A 1 -78.10 31.42 -66.84
N LYS A 2 -76.93 31.32 -66.18
CA LYS A 2 -76.67 30.40 -65.04
C LYS A 2 -77.22 28.99 -65.35
N HIS A 3 -76.45 27.90 -65.53
CA HIS A 3 -75.34 27.40 -64.73
C HIS A 3 -74.44 26.40 -65.50
N LEU A 4 -73.17 26.39 -65.09
CA LEU A 4 -72.09 25.44 -65.37
C LEU A 4 -72.03 24.41 -64.21
N ALA A 5 -71.84 23.12 -64.46
CA ALA A 5 -71.43 22.10 -63.47
C ALA A 5 -70.78 20.93 -64.26
N LEU A 6 -69.46 20.88 -64.44
CA LEU A 6 -68.38 20.47 -63.51
C LEU A 6 -68.50 19.00 -63.06
N ALA A 7 -67.83 18.12 -63.82
CA ALA A 7 -67.59 16.73 -63.49
C ALA A 7 -66.47 16.61 -62.45
N LEU A 8 -66.73 15.91 -61.34
CA LEU A 8 -65.72 15.55 -60.35
C LEU A 8 -64.88 14.36 -60.84
N LEU A 9 -63.57 14.58 -60.98
CA LEU A 9 -62.55 13.54 -61.03
C LEU A 9 -62.17 13.13 -59.61
N ALA A 10 -62.39 11.86 -59.26
CA ALA A 10 -61.92 11.27 -58.01
C ALA A 10 -60.41 10.97 -58.10
N VAL A 11 -59.62 11.61 -57.23
CA VAL A 11 -58.19 11.33 -57.07
C VAL A 11 -58.03 10.28 -55.96
N SER A 12 -57.40 9.14 -56.28
CA SER A 12 -57.00 8.12 -55.31
C SER A 12 -55.76 8.58 -54.54
N PRO A 13 -55.68 8.40 -53.21
CA PRO A 13 -54.48 8.71 -52.45
C PRO A 13 -53.42 7.61 -52.64
N ALA A 14 -52.26 8.00 -53.16
CA ALA A 14 -51.07 7.15 -53.21
C ALA A 14 -50.53 6.94 -51.79
N LEU A 15 -50.33 5.67 -51.40
CA LEU A 15 -49.78 5.26 -50.12
C LEU A 15 -48.25 5.52 -50.13
N LEU A 16 -47.80 6.57 -49.44
CA LEU A 16 -46.37 6.75 -49.13
C LEU A 16 -45.96 5.76 -48.04
N ALA A 17 -45.21 4.72 -48.41
CA ALA A 17 -44.53 3.85 -47.47
C ALA A 17 -43.39 4.64 -46.79
N GLN A 18 -43.54 4.96 -45.50
CA GLN A 18 -42.46 5.50 -44.69
C GLN A 18 -41.41 4.40 -44.45
N ALA A 19 -40.23 4.56 -45.03
CA ALA A 19 -39.06 3.77 -44.67
C ALA A 19 -38.67 4.09 -43.21
N LYS A 20 -38.83 3.11 -42.31
CA LYS A 20 -38.30 3.23 -40.94
C LYS A 20 -36.77 3.27 -41.00
N PRO A 21 -36.11 4.23 -40.33
CA PRO A 21 -34.66 4.24 -40.26
C PRO A 21 -34.20 2.97 -39.53
N SER A 22 -33.37 2.19 -40.21
CA SER A 22 -32.64 1.07 -39.61
C SER A 22 -31.75 1.63 -38.52
N GLN A 23 -32.13 1.44 -37.26
CA GLN A 23 -31.22 1.66 -36.14
C GLN A 23 -30.14 0.59 -36.21
N THR A 24 -29.02 0.93 -36.84
CA THR A 24 -27.75 0.22 -36.64
C THR A 24 -27.42 0.38 -35.16
N ARG A 25 -27.76 -0.64 -34.37
CA ARG A 25 -27.31 -0.77 -32.99
C ARG A 25 -25.79 -0.77 -33.03
N VAL A 26 -25.19 0.37 -32.69
CA VAL A 26 -23.77 0.43 -32.33
C VAL A 26 -23.63 -0.59 -31.21
N GLN A 27 -22.97 -1.71 -31.50
CA GLN A 27 -22.58 -2.63 -30.44
C GLN A 27 -21.54 -1.88 -29.63
N ASN A 28 -21.98 -1.26 -28.54
CA ASN A 28 -21.08 -0.78 -27.51
C ASN A 28 -20.19 -1.97 -27.15
N LYS A 29 -18.89 -1.84 -27.41
CA LYS A 29 -17.87 -2.68 -26.81
C LYS A 29 -18.19 -2.70 -25.31
N PRO A 30 -18.35 -3.86 -24.66
CA PRO A 30 -18.64 -3.88 -23.23
C PRO A 30 -17.59 -3.00 -22.55
N ALA A 31 -18.06 -1.99 -21.81
CA ALA A 31 -17.20 -1.20 -20.95
C ALA A 31 -16.39 -2.19 -20.12
N SER A 32 -15.09 -1.94 -19.94
CA SER A 32 -14.27 -2.88 -19.17
C SER A 32 -14.96 -3.18 -17.84
N THR A 33 -15.16 -4.46 -17.57
CA THR A 33 -15.80 -4.92 -16.32
C THR A 33 -14.94 -4.66 -15.10
N ASP A 34 -13.62 -4.57 -15.29
CA ASP A 34 -12.67 -4.17 -14.26
C ASP A 34 -12.46 -2.65 -14.33
N VAL A 35 -12.97 -1.92 -13.34
CA VAL A 35 -12.77 -0.46 -13.21
C VAL A 35 -11.57 -0.13 -12.34
N VAL A 36 -11.06 -1.10 -11.57
CA VAL A 36 -9.88 -0.93 -10.71
C VAL A 36 -8.64 -0.67 -11.55
N GLN A 37 -8.56 -1.21 -12.77
CA GLN A 37 -7.45 -0.96 -13.70
C GLN A 37 -7.22 0.55 -14.01
N TYR A 38 -8.23 1.39 -13.82
CA TYR A 38 -8.13 2.84 -14.08
C TYR A 38 -7.57 3.61 -12.87
N VAL A 39 -7.41 2.95 -11.72
CA VAL A 39 -6.78 3.54 -10.55
C VAL A 39 -5.28 3.43 -10.69
N ASP A 40 -4.62 4.58 -10.72
CA ASP A 40 -3.17 4.70 -10.62
C ASP A 40 -2.80 5.34 -9.27
N PRO A 41 -2.33 4.54 -8.28
CA PRO A 41 -1.93 5.06 -6.97
C PRO A 41 -0.71 5.98 -7.01
N LEU A 42 0.02 6.06 -8.13
CA LEU A 42 1.22 6.87 -8.27
C LEU A 42 0.90 8.30 -8.69
N ILE A 43 -0.33 8.58 -9.17
CA ILE A 43 -0.77 9.95 -9.49
C ILE A 43 -0.61 10.85 -8.26
N GLY A 44 0.21 11.89 -8.41
CA GLY A 44 0.53 12.86 -7.36
C GLY A 44 1.78 12.53 -6.54
N SER A 45 2.40 11.37 -6.73
CA SER A 45 3.68 11.00 -6.11
C SER A 45 4.91 11.57 -6.83
N GLU A 46 4.70 12.06 -8.07
CA GLU A 46 5.71 12.75 -8.86
C GLU A 46 5.67 14.26 -8.62
N LYS A 47 6.83 14.84 -8.34
CA LYS A 47 7.01 16.29 -8.38
C LYS A 47 7.32 16.75 -9.81
N THR A 48 6.38 17.47 -10.44
CA THR A 48 6.54 18.06 -11.77
C THR A 48 6.66 19.59 -11.70
N PRO A 49 7.04 20.28 -12.79
CA PRO A 49 6.98 21.74 -12.87
C PRO A 49 5.57 22.31 -12.65
N GLU A 50 4.53 21.58 -13.07
CA GLU A 50 3.12 21.98 -12.98
C GLU A 50 2.54 21.78 -11.58
N GLY A 51 3.13 20.89 -10.78
CA GLY A 51 2.71 20.71 -9.40
C GLY A 51 3.24 19.44 -8.74
N TYR A 52 2.80 19.23 -7.51
CA TYR A 52 3.10 18.03 -6.75
C TYR A 52 1.90 17.68 -5.88
N GLY A 53 1.22 16.58 -6.22
CA GLY A 53 0.00 16.13 -5.52
C GLY A 53 0.27 15.70 -4.08
N ARG A 54 1.50 15.24 -3.79
CA ARG A 54 1.98 14.82 -2.48
C ARG A 54 1.21 13.61 -1.93
N THR A 55 0.93 12.64 -2.79
CA THR A 55 0.22 11.41 -2.47
C THR A 55 1.19 10.26 -2.18
N LEU A 56 0.66 9.17 -1.62
CA LEU A 56 1.37 7.93 -1.36
C LEU A 56 0.69 6.78 -2.14
N PRO A 57 1.45 5.85 -2.74
CA PRO A 57 0.90 4.68 -3.41
C PRO A 57 0.45 3.63 -2.39
N LEU A 58 -0.70 3.88 -1.77
CA LEU A 58 -1.27 3.04 -0.72
C LEU A 58 -1.88 1.76 -1.29
N VAL A 59 -1.51 0.64 -0.69
CA VAL A 59 -2.22 -0.64 -0.80
C VAL A 59 -3.08 -0.81 0.44
N GLU A 60 -4.39 -0.65 0.30
CA GLU A 60 -5.34 -0.69 1.40
C GLU A 60 -6.77 -0.87 0.91
N PRO A 61 -7.67 -1.48 1.70
CA PRO A 61 -9.10 -1.31 1.48
C PRO A 61 -9.52 0.15 1.74
N PRO A 62 -10.62 0.62 1.13
CA PRO A 62 -11.16 1.93 1.42
C PRO A 62 -11.37 2.15 2.93
N PHE A 63 -10.79 3.22 3.47
CA PHE A 63 -10.85 3.59 4.90
C PHE A 63 -10.16 2.62 5.88
N ALA A 64 -9.11 1.91 5.43
CA ALA A 64 -8.30 1.06 6.30
C ALA A 64 -7.77 1.82 7.53
N MET A 65 -7.57 1.08 8.63
CA MET A 65 -6.86 1.61 9.80
C MET A 65 -5.38 1.83 9.47
N THR A 66 -4.74 0.89 8.77
CA THR A 66 -3.32 0.99 8.40
C THR A 66 -3.17 0.80 6.89
N GLY A 67 -2.61 1.82 6.23
CA GLY A 67 -2.24 1.74 4.82
C GLY A 67 -0.80 1.25 4.65
N TRP A 68 -0.51 0.63 3.51
CA TRP A 68 0.80 0.04 3.24
C TRP A 68 1.45 0.63 1.98
N ILE A 69 2.71 1.02 2.09
CA ILE A 69 3.44 1.68 0.99
C ILE A 69 4.83 1.07 0.77
N PRO A 70 5.38 1.07 -0.46
CA PRO A 70 6.83 1.10 -0.64
C PRO A 70 7.43 2.37 -0.01
N GLN A 71 8.63 2.26 0.54
CA GLN A 71 9.32 3.38 1.18
C GLN A 71 10.64 3.72 0.46
N THR A 72 10.71 4.87 -0.20
CA THR A 72 11.94 5.40 -0.82
C THR A 72 12.70 6.37 0.10
N ARG A 73 11.99 7.09 0.99
CA ARG A 73 12.58 8.09 1.90
C ARG A 73 12.31 7.75 3.36
N GLN A 74 13.24 8.12 4.24
CA GLN A 74 13.01 7.99 5.68
C GLN A 74 11.83 8.87 6.13
N ASN A 75 10.84 8.25 6.77
CA ASN A 75 9.65 8.91 7.28
C ASN A 75 9.98 10.01 8.31
N LYS A 76 9.47 11.22 8.08
CA LYS A 76 9.57 12.39 8.95
C LYS A 76 8.58 13.47 8.54
N ILE A 77 8.34 14.43 9.44
CA ILE A 77 7.60 15.66 9.14
C ILE A 77 8.20 16.34 7.90
N SER A 78 7.32 16.82 7.02
CA SER A 78 7.61 17.47 5.75
C SER A 78 8.32 16.57 4.73
N VAL A 79 8.19 15.25 4.85
CA VAL A 79 8.68 14.27 3.87
C VAL A 79 7.61 13.22 3.60
N LEU A 80 7.41 12.91 2.32
CA LEU A 80 6.67 11.73 1.90
C LEU A 80 7.62 10.55 1.88
N SER A 81 7.16 9.43 2.46
CA SER A 81 7.94 8.20 2.53
C SER A 81 8.10 7.50 1.18
N TYR A 82 7.38 7.95 0.15
CA TYR A 82 7.56 7.59 -1.25
C TYR A 82 7.63 8.85 -2.12
N GLU A 83 8.51 8.86 -3.12
CA GLU A 83 8.49 9.88 -4.17
C GLU A 83 9.01 9.30 -5.48
N TRP A 84 8.34 9.64 -6.58
CA TRP A 84 8.54 9.01 -7.89
C TRP A 84 9.97 9.12 -8.43
N HIS A 85 10.65 10.27 -8.31
CA HIS A 85 12.01 10.41 -8.86
C HIS A 85 13.10 9.66 -8.07
N ASP A 86 12.77 9.05 -6.93
CA ASP A 86 13.73 8.25 -6.18
C ASP A 86 14.02 6.93 -6.89
N THR A 87 15.30 6.59 -7.00
CA THR A 87 15.77 5.38 -7.69
C THR A 87 16.13 4.24 -6.73
N THR A 88 15.83 4.42 -5.45
CA THR A 88 16.14 3.46 -4.39
C THR A 88 14.99 3.30 -3.42
N MET A 89 14.80 2.07 -2.95
CA MET A 89 13.81 1.69 -1.94
C MET A 89 14.50 1.18 -0.68
N SER A 90 13.99 1.59 0.47
CA SER A 90 14.55 1.33 1.79
C SER A 90 13.67 0.45 2.69
N GLY A 91 12.47 0.06 2.22
CA GLY A 91 11.56 -0.84 2.93
C GLY A 91 10.11 -0.75 2.44
N PHE A 92 9.22 -1.34 3.23
CA PHE A 92 7.76 -1.34 3.08
C PHE A 92 7.15 -0.93 4.41
N MET A 93 6.25 0.04 4.42
CA MET A 93 5.80 0.70 5.64
C MET A 93 4.29 0.55 5.83
N GLY A 94 3.87 0.15 7.03
CA GLY A 94 2.53 0.41 7.53
C GLY A 94 2.48 1.84 8.08
N THR A 95 1.69 2.71 7.47
CA THR A 95 1.69 4.17 7.70
C THR A 95 0.28 4.69 7.98
N HIS A 96 0.23 5.84 8.64
CA HIS A 96 -0.98 6.62 8.88
C HIS A 96 -0.80 8.09 8.44
N GLN A 97 0.22 8.37 7.61
CA GLN A 97 0.58 9.72 7.19
C GLN A 97 -0.55 10.33 6.34
N PRO A 98 -1.29 11.35 6.83
CA PRO A 98 -2.38 11.95 6.06
C PRO A 98 -1.87 12.99 5.05
N ALA A 99 -0.76 13.64 5.38
CA ALA A 99 -0.07 14.62 4.55
C ALA A 99 1.35 14.80 5.07
N MET A 100 2.29 15.16 4.18
CA MET A 100 3.70 15.29 4.54
C MET A 100 3.94 16.24 5.73
N TRP A 101 3.20 17.36 5.83
CA TRP A 101 3.37 18.38 6.89
C TRP A 101 2.93 17.92 8.27
N MET A 102 1.96 17.00 8.33
CA MET A 102 1.47 16.47 9.60
C MET A 102 2.42 15.38 10.15
N GLY A 103 3.23 14.79 9.27
CA GLY A 103 4.03 13.62 9.61
C GLY A 103 3.17 12.37 9.76
N ASP A 104 3.65 11.43 10.56
CA ASP A 104 3.06 10.12 10.73
C ASP A 104 3.00 9.74 12.21
N PHE A 105 2.29 8.66 12.54
CA PHE A 105 2.18 8.15 13.90
C PHE A 105 2.06 6.63 13.91
N GLY A 106 2.61 5.98 14.93
CA GLY A 106 2.41 4.53 15.15
C GLY A 106 2.78 3.61 13.97
N TYR A 107 3.64 4.08 13.06
CA TYR A 107 4.03 3.38 11.84
C TYR A 107 5.04 2.25 12.12
N VAL A 108 5.26 1.36 11.16
CA VAL A 108 6.26 0.29 11.24
C VAL A 108 6.82 -0.02 9.85
N THR A 109 8.12 -0.28 9.74
CA THR A 109 8.77 -0.61 8.47
C THR A 109 9.32 -2.03 8.45
N VAL A 110 9.00 -2.79 7.40
CA VAL A 110 9.61 -4.06 7.03
C VAL A 110 10.69 -3.82 5.98
N ILE A 111 11.89 -4.37 6.18
CA ILE A 111 13.01 -4.21 5.25
C ILE A 111 13.56 -5.58 4.86
N PRO A 112 13.38 -6.03 3.61
CA PRO A 112 14.15 -7.16 3.10
C PRO A 112 15.60 -6.73 2.85
N GLN A 113 16.56 -7.55 3.27
CA GLN A 113 17.97 -7.29 3.07
C GLN A 113 18.71 -8.53 2.57
N VAL A 114 19.47 -8.37 1.50
CA VAL A 114 20.41 -9.38 0.96
C VAL A 114 21.84 -8.99 1.37
N GLY A 115 22.69 -9.99 1.64
CA GLY A 115 24.15 -9.83 1.78
C GLY A 115 24.71 -10.23 3.14
N GLY A 116 26.04 -10.18 3.31
CA GLY A 116 26.71 -10.66 4.52
C GLY A 116 26.57 -9.74 5.74
N GLU A 117 26.76 -8.43 5.54
CA GLU A 117 26.71 -7.42 6.60
C GLU A 117 25.26 -7.01 6.93
N LEU A 118 24.95 -6.81 8.22
CA LEU A 118 23.68 -6.23 8.66
C LEU A 118 23.68 -4.71 8.42
N ARG A 119 22.69 -4.18 7.72
CA ARG A 119 22.61 -2.75 7.37
C ARG A 119 21.37 -2.13 8.03
N THR A 120 21.58 -1.34 9.07
CA THR A 120 20.49 -0.81 9.94
C THR A 120 20.15 0.66 9.72
N THR A 121 20.87 1.36 8.84
CA THR A 121 20.55 2.74 8.46
C THR A 121 19.77 2.76 7.14
N PRO A 122 18.86 3.74 6.94
CA PRO A 122 18.09 3.85 5.71
C PRO A 122 18.96 3.90 4.45
N GLU A 123 20.07 4.63 4.50
CA GLU A 123 20.99 4.80 3.37
C GLU A 123 21.74 3.51 3.06
N ALA A 124 22.21 2.80 4.09
CA ALA A 124 22.96 1.56 3.89
C ALA A 124 22.07 0.42 3.38
N ARG A 125 20.81 0.35 3.83
CA ARG A 125 19.89 -0.74 3.48
C ARG A 125 19.18 -0.56 2.13
N ALA A 126 19.26 0.62 1.54
CA ALA A 126 18.58 0.94 0.30
C ALA A 126 19.02 0.04 -0.87
N MET A 127 18.07 -0.39 -1.69
CA MET A 127 18.28 -1.16 -2.93
C MET A 127 17.74 -0.38 -4.11
N LYS A 128 18.40 -0.47 -5.27
CA LYS A 128 17.94 0.23 -6.47
C LYS A 128 16.69 -0.43 -7.04
N PHE A 129 15.86 0.33 -7.72
CA PHE A 129 14.73 -0.17 -8.49
C PHE A 129 14.47 0.72 -9.70
N ARG A 130 13.59 0.27 -10.58
CA ARG A 130 13.11 1.01 -11.76
C ARG A 130 11.58 0.90 -11.78
N HIS A 131 10.90 1.94 -12.24
CA HIS A 131 9.44 1.89 -12.39
C HIS A 131 8.98 0.85 -13.43
N GLU A 132 9.83 0.51 -14.40
CA GLU A 132 9.56 -0.58 -15.35
C GLU A 132 9.41 -1.94 -14.65
N ASP A 133 10.00 -2.09 -13.47
CA ASP A 133 9.96 -3.28 -12.62
C ASP A 133 8.97 -3.12 -11.45
N GLU A 134 8.18 -2.04 -11.43
CA GLU A 134 7.21 -1.68 -10.40
C GLU A 134 5.78 -1.82 -10.91
N GLN A 135 4.91 -2.37 -10.07
CA GLN A 135 3.46 -2.41 -10.31
C GLN A 135 2.77 -1.88 -9.06
N SER A 136 2.02 -0.81 -9.22
CA SER A 136 1.28 -0.15 -8.15
C SER A 136 -0.21 -0.19 -8.48
N HIS A 137 -0.96 -0.91 -7.65
CA HIS A 137 -2.42 -0.99 -7.71
C HIS A 137 -2.97 -0.89 -6.29
N PRO A 138 -4.23 -0.45 -6.12
CA PRO A 138 -4.82 -0.30 -4.78
C PRO A 138 -4.98 -1.65 -4.04
N ASP A 139 -4.93 -2.78 -4.76
CA ASP A 139 -5.02 -4.14 -4.21
C ASP A 139 -3.68 -4.85 -4.01
N VAL A 140 -2.62 -4.36 -4.66
CA VAL A 140 -1.30 -4.98 -4.62
C VAL A 140 -0.19 -4.04 -5.05
N TYR A 141 0.95 -4.18 -4.41
CA TYR A 141 2.20 -3.60 -4.86
C TYR A 141 3.20 -4.70 -5.18
N ARG A 142 3.94 -4.58 -6.29
CA ARG A 142 5.02 -5.48 -6.67
C ARG A 142 6.22 -4.70 -7.15
N VAL A 143 7.41 -5.15 -6.78
CA VAL A 143 8.66 -4.56 -7.28
C VAL A 143 9.77 -5.60 -7.37
N THR A 144 10.64 -5.47 -8.38
CA THR A 144 11.94 -6.13 -8.39
C THR A 144 13.03 -5.14 -7.98
N LEU A 145 13.74 -5.46 -6.89
CA LEU A 145 14.84 -4.66 -6.35
C LEU A 145 16.18 -5.24 -6.80
N ASP A 146 17.07 -4.37 -7.25
CA ASP A 146 18.46 -4.70 -7.56
C ASP A 146 19.22 -4.86 -6.23
N ALA A 147 19.36 -6.12 -5.80
CA ALA A 147 20.17 -6.49 -4.66
C ALA A 147 21.67 -6.44 -5.00
N ALA A 148 22.51 -6.57 -3.98
CA ALA A 148 23.97 -6.59 -4.16
C ALA A 148 24.42 -7.68 -5.15
N GLU A 149 25.56 -7.44 -5.81
CA GLU A 149 26.22 -8.42 -6.71
C GLU A 149 25.40 -8.81 -7.94
N GLY A 150 24.55 -7.92 -8.45
CA GLY A 150 23.76 -8.16 -9.68
C GLY A 150 22.63 -9.17 -9.48
N GLN A 151 22.19 -9.36 -8.23
CA GLN A 151 21.10 -10.26 -7.88
C GLN A 151 19.78 -9.47 -7.77
N ALA A 152 18.65 -10.16 -7.91
CA ALA A 152 17.33 -9.54 -7.80
C ALA A 152 16.57 -10.08 -6.59
N LEU A 153 15.89 -9.19 -5.87
CA LEU A 153 14.91 -9.53 -4.84
C LEU A 153 13.53 -9.11 -5.32
N LYS A 154 12.59 -10.04 -5.38
CA LYS A 154 11.19 -9.71 -5.72
C LYS A 154 10.39 -9.52 -4.44
N ALA A 155 9.64 -8.43 -4.37
CA ALA A 155 8.79 -8.10 -3.24
C ALA A 155 7.35 -7.90 -3.73
N GLU A 156 6.40 -8.43 -2.98
CA GLU A 156 4.98 -8.23 -3.24
C GLU A 156 4.25 -7.99 -1.92
N MET A 157 3.24 -7.13 -1.94
CA MET A 157 2.52 -6.66 -0.76
C MET A 157 1.02 -6.50 -1.08
N THR A 158 0.16 -7.01 -0.19
CA THR A 158 -1.29 -6.79 -0.20
C THR A 158 -1.77 -6.53 1.24
N ALA A 159 -3.02 -6.10 1.41
CA ALA A 159 -3.50 -5.57 2.69
C ALA A 159 -4.95 -5.94 3.02
N THR A 160 -5.29 -5.76 4.30
CA THR A 160 -6.63 -5.74 4.88
C THR A 160 -6.76 -4.49 5.75
N GLU A 161 -7.87 -4.34 6.48
CA GLU A 161 -8.16 -3.13 7.25
C GLU A 161 -7.07 -2.77 8.28
N HIS A 162 -6.51 -3.78 8.97
CA HIS A 162 -5.52 -3.58 10.03
C HIS A 162 -4.18 -4.28 9.78
N SER A 163 -4.06 -5.03 8.67
CA SER A 163 -2.94 -5.96 8.46
C SER A 163 -2.42 -5.92 7.03
N GLY A 164 -1.16 -6.33 6.86
CA GLY A 164 -0.48 -6.45 5.58
C GLY A 164 0.15 -7.84 5.42
N MET A 165 0.12 -8.39 4.21
CA MET A 165 0.83 -9.61 3.86
C MET A 165 1.90 -9.28 2.82
N MET A 166 3.12 -9.74 3.07
CA MET A 166 4.26 -9.52 2.18
C MET A 166 4.94 -10.84 1.84
N ARG A 167 5.46 -10.94 0.63
CA ARG A 167 6.32 -12.04 0.21
C ARG A 167 7.57 -11.53 -0.47
N PHE A 168 8.71 -12.09 -0.07
CA PHE A 168 10.03 -11.73 -0.57
C PHE A 168 10.70 -12.97 -1.14
N ARG A 169 10.95 -12.96 -2.45
CA ARG A 169 11.78 -14.00 -3.09
C ARG A 169 13.22 -13.52 -3.07
N PHE A 170 13.99 -14.08 -2.15
CA PHE A 170 15.41 -13.81 -2.02
C PHE A 170 16.21 -14.50 -3.13
N PRO A 171 17.34 -13.92 -3.55
CA PRO A 171 18.22 -14.56 -4.51
C PRO A 171 19.00 -15.71 -3.85
N ALA A 172 19.56 -16.60 -4.68
CA ALA A 172 20.20 -17.84 -4.24
C ALA A 172 21.52 -17.66 -3.47
N LYS A 173 22.10 -16.45 -3.46
CA LYS A 173 23.38 -16.15 -2.80
C LYS A 173 23.20 -15.01 -1.81
N GLY A 174 24.05 -15.00 -0.78
CA GLY A 174 24.00 -14.02 0.31
C GLY A 174 22.94 -14.37 1.37
N ALA A 175 23.13 -13.86 2.59
CA ALA A 175 22.15 -14.08 3.64
C ALA A 175 20.83 -13.36 3.31
N ALA A 176 19.71 -14.03 3.58
CA ALA A 176 18.37 -13.48 3.48
C ALA A 176 17.92 -12.98 4.85
N ARG A 177 17.63 -11.69 4.98
CA ARG A 177 17.17 -11.10 6.25
C ARG A 177 15.89 -10.31 6.05
N ILE A 178 15.03 -10.36 7.05
CA ILE A 178 13.93 -9.42 7.24
C ILE A 178 14.22 -8.61 8.50
N LEU A 179 14.35 -7.30 8.36
CA LEU A 179 14.40 -6.37 9.46
C LEU A 179 13.00 -5.77 9.66
N VAL A 180 12.67 -5.47 10.91
CA VAL A 180 11.48 -4.73 11.30
C VAL A 180 11.94 -3.55 12.16
N GLU A 181 11.71 -2.35 11.65
CA GLU A 181 12.08 -1.10 12.30
C GLU A 181 10.83 -0.49 12.96
N ALA A 182 10.85 -0.40 14.29
CA ALA A 182 9.74 0.15 15.05
C ALA A 182 9.67 1.67 14.95
N SER A 183 10.80 2.37 14.76
CA SER A 183 10.85 3.83 14.65
C SER A 183 12.10 4.30 13.90
N ARG A 184 12.06 5.56 13.44
CA ARG A 184 13.19 6.17 12.72
C ARG A 184 14.43 6.29 13.63
N PRO A 185 15.65 6.43 13.07
CA PRO A 185 16.86 6.64 13.87
C PRO A 185 16.66 7.75 14.90
N THR A 186 17.29 7.58 16.08
CA THR A 186 17.23 8.48 17.25
C THR A 186 15.88 8.61 17.97
N PHE A 187 14.82 7.93 17.51
CA PHE A 187 13.52 7.91 18.17
C PHE A 187 13.27 6.58 18.88
N ASN A 188 12.57 6.66 20.02
CA ASN A 188 12.18 5.48 20.78
C ASN A 188 11.28 4.58 19.95
N GLY A 189 11.42 3.28 20.19
CA GLY A 189 10.62 2.20 19.63
C GLY A 189 11.12 0.91 20.25
N TRP A 190 10.27 -0.11 20.29
CA TRP A 190 10.67 -1.38 20.87
C TRP A 190 10.35 -2.50 19.90
N ALA A 191 11.27 -3.45 19.77
CA ALA A 191 11.05 -4.70 19.08
C ALA A 191 11.70 -5.86 19.84
N ALA A 192 11.11 -7.05 19.70
CA ALA A 192 11.62 -8.30 20.23
C ALA A 192 11.39 -9.44 19.23
N VAL A 193 12.24 -10.47 19.32
CA VAL A 193 12.17 -11.68 18.50
C VAL A 193 11.74 -12.85 19.39
N ASP A 194 10.74 -13.62 18.94
CA ASP A 194 10.38 -14.92 19.48
C ASP A 194 10.56 -15.97 18.38
N LEU A 195 11.75 -16.58 18.32
CA LEU A 195 12.10 -17.56 17.28
C LEU A 195 11.24 -18.83 17.35
N ALA A 196 10.77 -19.21 18.54
CA ALA A 196 9.94 -20.39 18.72
C ALA A 196 8.55 -20.20 18.10
N LYS A 197 8.01 -18.98 18.15
CA LYS A 197 6.75 -18.62 17.46
C LYS A 197 6.94 -18.13 16.04
N GLY A 198 8.17 -17.85 15.62
CA GLY A 198 8.44 -17.18 14.35
C GLY A 198 7.82 -15.79 14.33
N GLU A 199 7.96 -15.04 15.43
CA GLU A 199 7.38 -13.71 15.60
C GLU A 199 8.45 -12.62 15.81
N ILE A 200 8.21 -11.45 15.21
CA ILE A 200 8.75 -10.19 15.70
C ILE A 200 7.58 -9.37 16.24
N THR A 201 7.70 -8.86 17.46
CA THR A 201 6.68 -7.99 18.08
C THR A 201 7.28 -6.66 18.45
N GLY A 202 6.48 -5.60 18.44
CA GLY A 202 6.98 -4.31 18.84
C GLY A 202 5.93 -3.23 19.03
N TRP A 203 6.41 -2.03 19.32
CA TRP A 203 5.57 -0.82 19.34
C TRP A 203 6.34 0.43 18.92
N ASN A 204 5.62 1.36 18.29
CA ASN A 204 6.07 2.70 17.92
C ASN A 204 5.31 3.76 18.75
N PRO A 205 5.98 4.54 19.61
CA PRO A 205 5.35 5.60 20.40
C PRO A 205 5.30 6.95 19.69
N HIS A 206 5.90 7.06 18.50
CA HIS A 206 6.13 8.32 17.83
C HIS A 206 4.82 8.87 17.28
N ARG A 207 4.58 10.14 17.62
CA ARG A 207 3.49 10.97 17.11
C ARG A 207 4.08 12.26 16.57
N MET A 208 4.26 12.34 15.26
CA MET A 208 4.88 13.51 14.65
C MET A 208 3.98 14.75 14.74
N ASP A 209 2.67 14.54 14.72
CA ASP A 209 1.62 15.56 14.80
C ASP A 209 1.42 16.14 16.20
N ALA A 210 2.07 15.60 17.24
CA ALA A 210 1.79 15.97 18.63
C ALA A 210 1.88 17.50 18.84
N HIS A 211 2.83 18.16 18.18
CA HIS A 211 3.03 19.60 18.22
C HIS A 211 1.89 20.44 17.60
N LEU A 212 0.87 19.84 16.99
CA LEU A 212 -0.31 20.50 16.43
C LEU A 212 -1.54 20.37 17.34
N GLY A 213 -1.47 19.55 18.40
CA GLY A 213 -2.59 19.28 19.29
C GLY A 213 -2.82 20.37 20.35
N PRO A 214 -4.02 20.44 20.96
CA PRO A 214 -4.30 21.36 22.06
C PRO A 214 -3.22 21.28 23.15
N GLY A 215 -2.68 22.42 23.59
CA GLY A 215 -1.58 22.46 24.57
C GLY A 215 -0.16 22.45 23.98
N SER A 216 -0.02 22.46 22.65
CA SER A 216 1.26 22.67 21.96
C SER A 216 1.73 24.14 22.03
N MET A 217 2.11 24.60 23.22
CA MET A 217 2.92 25.82 23.35
C MET A 217 4.38 25.49 23.04
N PRO A 218 5.19 26.46 22.59
CA PRO A 218 6.65 26.30 22.62
C PRO A 218 7.05 25.99 24.07
N ASN A 219 7.56 24.79 24.32
CA ASN A 219 7.93 24.24 25.63
C ASN A 219 6.80 23.73 26.56
N ALA A 220 5.55 23.66 26.12
CA ALA A 220 4.55 22.81 26.80
C ALA A 220 4.39 21.53 25.99
N GLY A 221 4.62 20.39 26.64
CA GLY A 221 4.37 19.09 26.03
C GLY A 221 2.94 19.06 25.49
N ALA A 222 2.82 19.01 24.16
CA ALA A 222 1.65 18.61 23.40
C ALA A 222 0.79 17.66 24.23
N ALA A 223 -0.53 17.89 24.37
CA ALA A 223 -1.45 17.06 25.18
C ALA A 223 -1.01 15.60 25.17
N ALA A 224 -0.27 15.22 26.22
CA ALA A 224 0.57 14.05 26.13
C ALA A 224 -0.38 12.86 26.08
N LEU A 225 -0.29 12.05 25.03
CA LEU A 225 -0.73 10.66 25.11
C LEU A 225 0.49 9.85 25.54
N PRO A 226 0.89 9.87 26.83
CA PRO A 226 2.14 9.22 27.27
C PRO A 226 2.13 7.71 27.02
N ASN A 227 0.94 7.14 26.83
CA ASN A 227 0.73 5.72 26.59
C ASN A 227 0.43 5.40 25.12
N PHE A 228 0.50 6.38 24.21
CA PHE A 228 0.29 6.11 22.79
C PHE A 228 1.34 5.15 22.26
N LYS A 229 0.87 4.08 21.61
CA LYS A 229 1.69 3.07 20.96
C LYS A 229 0.94 2.53 19.76
N GLY A 230 1.56 2.55 18.58
CA GLY A 230 1.22 1.65 17.48
C GLY A 230 1.90 0.31 17.72
N TYR A 231 1.16 -0.70 18.16
CA TYR A 231 1.65 -2.05 18.36
C TYR A 231 1.66 -2.82 17.04
N PHE A 232 2.66 -3.67 16.85
CA PHE A 232 2.75 -4.54 15.68
C PHE A 232 3.18 -5.95 16.06
N VAL A 233 2.69 -6.92 15.28
CA VAL A 233 3.14 -8.32 15.31
C VAL A 233 3.39 -8.78 13.88
N VAL A 234 4.57 -9.30 13.63
CA VAL A 234 4.99 -9.93 12.38
C VAL A 234 5.11 -11.42 12.63
N GLN A 235 4.39 -12.20 11.84
CA GLN A 235 4.51 -13.65 11.83
C GLN A 235 5.14 -14.09 10.51
N PHE A 236 6.05 -15.05 10.57
CA PHE A 236 6.68 -15.67 9.39
C PHE A 236 6.08 -17.04 9.13
N ARG A 237 5.74 -17.33 7.87
CA ARG A 237 5.16 -18.64 7.49
C ARG A 237 6.14 -19.78 7.75
N LYS A 238 7.42 -19.52 7.45
CA LYS A 238 8.55 -20.39 7.78
C LYS A 238 9.27 -19.83 8.99
N LEU A 239 9.65 -20.69 9.93
CA LEU A 239 10.42 -20.26 11.09
C LEU A 239 11.81 -19.72 10.66
N PRO A 240 12.25 -18.58 11.19
CA PRO A 240 13.59 -18.09 10.94
C PRO A 240 14.67 -18.94 11.62
N LYS A 241 15.90 -18.88 11.10
CA LYS A 241 17.05 -19.62 11.64
C LYS A 241 17.67 -18.96 12.87
N SER A 242 17.68 -17.64 12.86
CA SER A 242 18.28 -16.78 13.88
C SER A 242 17.55 -15.45 13.87
N GLY A 243 17.74 -14.65 14.92
CA GLY A 243 17.24 -13.30 14.97
C GLY A 243 17.70 -12.56 16.22
N GLU A 244 17.88 -11.26 16.09
CA GLU A 244 18.36 -10.39 17.16
C GLU A 244 17.69 -9.01 17.10
N THR A 245 17.81 -8.25 18.19
CA THR A 245 17.42 -6.84 18.25
C THR A 245 18.58 -5.92 17.94
N TYR A 246 18.33 -4.81 17.26
CA TYR A 246 19.31 -3.77 16.95
C TYR A 246 18.85 -2.38 17.41
N GLY A 247 19.72 -1.38 17.29
CA GLY A 247 19.43 -0.01 17.75
C GLY A 247 19.52 0.12 19.26
N LYS A 248 20.60 -0.43 19.86
CA LYS A 248 20.86 -0.40 21.31
C LYS A 248 21.26 0.98 21.84
N ASP A 249 21.46 1.93 20.93
CA ASP A 249 21.79 3.34 21.15
C ASP A 249 20.59 4.20 21.54
N VAL A 250 19.36 3.68 21.40
CA VAL A 250 18.13 4.34 21.86
C VAL A 250 17.49 3.58 23.03
N LYS A 251 16.68 4.30 23.81
CA LYS A 251 15.94 3.71 24.92
C LYS A 251 14.90 2.74 24.37
N ASP A 252 14.98 1.50 24.83
CA ASP A 252 14.23 0.36 24.31
C ASP A 252 14.64 0.06 22.85
N TYR A 253 15.03 -1.19 22.53
CA TYR A 253 15.68 -1.51 21.26
C TYR A 253 14.78 -1.21 20.03
N ARG A 254 15.25 -0.34 19.12
CA ARG A 254 14.48 0.25 18.00
C ARG A 254 13.93 -0.73 16.97
N GLY A 255 14.56 -1.89 16.81
CA GLY A 255 14.21 -2.81 15.76
C GLY A 255 14.74 -4.20 16.01
N ALA A 256 14.27 -5.14 15.19
CA ALA A 256 14.69 -6.53 15.23
C ALA A 256 14.89 -7.05 13.82
N TYR A 257 15.65 -8.12 13.68
CA TYR A 257 15.82 -8.82 12.42
C TYR A 257 15.82 -10.32 12.63
N VAL A 258 15.48 -11.03 11.57
CA VAL A 258 15.56 -12.48 11.50
C VAL A 258 16.23 -12.91 10.20
N GLU A 259 16.90 -14.06 10.22
CA GLU A 259 17.62 -14.60 9.06
C GLU A 259 17.00 -15.91 8.55
N PHE A 260 17.08 -16.08 7.23
CA PHE A 260 16.61 -17.26 6.50
C PHE A 260 17.72 -17.84 5.63
N ALA A 261 17.47 -19.00 5.02
CA ALA A 261 18.40 -19.53 4.03
C ALA A 261 18.43 -18.62 2.78
N PRO A 262 19.55 -18.58 2.04
CA PRO A 262 19.56 -17.99 0.71
C PRO A 262 18.53 -18.67 -0.22
N GLY A 263 17.98 -17.91 -1.18
CA GLY A 263 17.03 -18.43 -2.17
C GLY A 263 15.61 -18.69 -1.68
N GLU A 264 15.33 -18.42 -0.40
CA GLU A 264 14.02 -18.65 0.20
C GLU A 264 12.95 -17.69 -0.35
N LEU A 265 11.72 -18.21 -0.45
CA LEU A 265 10.53 -17.36 -0.45
C LEU A 265 10.13 -17.14 1.00
N VAL A 266 10.31 -15.92 1.50
CA VAL A 266 9.89 -15.54 2.84
C VAL A 266 8.53 -14.89 2.74
N GLU A 267 7.52 -15.54 3.31
CA GLU A 267 6.17 -14.98 3.46
C GLU A 267 5.97 -14.53 4.90
N LEU A 268 5.45 -13.33 5.07
CA LEU A 268 5.08 -12.78 6.37
C LEU A 268 3.71 -12.12 6.32
N ARG A 269 3.05 -12.10 7.47
CA ARG A 269 1.87 -11.27 7.73
C ARG A 269 2.16 -10.38 8.93
N MET A 270 1.74 -9.13 8.85
CA MET A 270 1.91 -8.14 9.91
C MET A 270 0.54 -7.56 10.27
N GLY A 271 0.18 -7.63 11.56
CA GLY A 271 -1.00 -6.94 12.08
C GLY A 271 -0.59 -5.80 12.98
N THR A 272 -1.39 -4.73 12.95
CA THR A 272 -1.19 -3.56 13.79
C THR A 272 -2.37 -3.36 14.75
N SER A 273 -2.14 -2.62 15.83
CA SER A 273 -3.19 -2.20 16.76
C SER A 273 -2.76 -0.98 17.56
N PHE A 274 -3.69 -0.11 17.90
CA PHE A 274 -3.47 0.96 18.90
C PHE A 274 -3.84 0.54 20.33
N ILE A 275 -4.20 -0.73 20.55
CA ILE A 275 -4.65 -1.25 21.86
C ILE A 275 -3.54 -2.06 22.53
N SER A 276 -3.09 -3.15 21.90
CA SER A 276 -2.10 -4.06 22.48
C SER A 276 -1.50 -5.01 21.43
N LEU A 277 -0.42 -5.72 21.81
CA LEU A 277 0.12 -6.82 21.02
C LEU A 277 -0.90 -7.95 20.83
N ASP A 278 -1.71 -8.25 21.84
CA ASP A 278 -2.72 -9.31 21.74
C ASP A 278 -3.84 -8.93 20.77
N GLN A 279 -4.23 -7.65 20.73
CA GLN A 279 -5.17 -7.17 19.73
C GLN A 279 -4.55 -7.20 18.32
N ALA A 280 -3.27 -6.84 18.15
CA ALA A 280 -2.59 -6.97 16.87
C ALA A 280 -2.54 -8.43 16.37
N ARG A 281 -2.34 -9.41 17.29
CA ARG A 281 -2.47 -10.85 16.96
C ARG A 281 -3.91 -11.24 16.61
N ALA A 282 -4.90 -10.70 17.32
CA ALA A 282 -6.31 -10.97 17.06
C ALA A 282 -6.72 -10.46 15.67
N ASN A 283 -6.26 -9.27 15.27
CA ASN A 283 -6.47 -8.69 13.94
C ASN A 283 -5.90 -9.63 12.85
N LEU A 284 -4.64 -10.09 13.00
CA LEU A 284 -4.04 -11.06 12.08
C LEU A 284 -4.86 -12.34 11.93
N LYS A 285 -5.31 -12.90 13.06
CA LYS A 285 -6.07 -14.15 13.08
C LYS A 285 -7.44 -13.98 12.41
N ALA A 286 -8.09 -12.83 12.57
CA ALA A 286 -9.38 -12.54 11.98
C ALA A 286 -9.27 -12.25 10.47
N GLU A 287 -8.24 -11.54 10.05
CA GLU A 287 -8.14 -11.01 8.68
C GLU A 287 -7.39 -11.93 7.72
N MET A 288 -6.38 -12.67 8.19
CA MET A 288 -5.47 -13.44 7.34
C MET A 288 -5.19 -14.87 7.86
N PRO A 289 -6.19 -15.67 8.31
CA PRO A 289 -5.94 -16.96 8.94
C PRO A 289 -5.22 -17.97 8.04
N ASP A 290 -5.49 -17.93 6.74
CA ASP A 290 -5.17 -19.01 5.79
C ASP A 290 -3.85 -18.85 5.05
N TRP A 291 -3.10 -17.75 5.26
CA TRP A 291 -1.83 -17.48 4.57
C TRP A 291 -1.93 -17.54 3.04
N ASN A 292 -2.98 -16.96 2.47
CA ASN A 292 -3.24 -17.00 1.02
C ASN A 292 -3.17 -15.58 0.44
N PHE A 293 -2.02 -15.25 -0.15
CA PHE A 293 -1.75 -13.93 -0.73
C PHE A 293 -2.72 -13.61 -1.88
N GLU A 294 -2.92 -14.56 -2.79
CA GLU A 294 -3.78 -14.40 -3.95
C GLU A 294 -5.24 -14.18 -3.57
N ALA A 295 -5.75 -14.91 -2.57
CA ALA A 295 -7.11 -14.73 -2.09
C ALA A 295 -7.30 -13.35 -1.42
N LEU A 296 -6.31 -12.87 -0.66
CA LEU A 296 -6.35 -11.53 -0.07
C LEU A 296 -6.34 -10.45 -1.14
N GLN A 297 -5.44 -10.55 -2.13
CA GLN A 297 -5.40 -9.63 -3.26
C GLN A 297 -6.75 -9.62 -3.99
N HIS A 298 -7.29 -10.79 -4.36
CA HIS A 298 -8.56 -10.88 -5.09
C HIS A 298 -9.71 -10.27 -4.27
N LYS A 299 -9.75 -10.50 -2.96
CA LYS A 299 -10.76 -9.91 -2.08
C LYS A 299 -10.62 -8.39 -2.04
N LEU A 300 -9.40 -7.87 -1.92
CA LEU A 300 -9.14 -6.43 -1.90
C LEU A 300 -9.49 -5.77 -3.24
N HIS A 301 -9.11 -6.39 -4.36
CA HIS A 301 -9.50 -5.96 -5.70
C HIS A 301 -11.02 -5.91 -5.86
N ALA A 302 -11.72 -6.98 -5.45
CA ALA A 302 -13.18 -7.02 -5.51
C ALA A 302 -13.83 -5.94 -4.63
N THR A 303 -13.23 -5.60 -3.49
CA THR A 303 -13.69 -4.52 -2.61
C THR A 303 -13.59 -3.16 -3.32
N TRP A 304 -12.46 -2.87 -3.99
CA TRP A 304 -12.31 -1.66 -4.80
C TRP A 304 -13.26 -1.63 -5.99
N GLN A 305 -13.40 -2.75 -6.69
CA GLN A 305 -14.34 -2.91 -7.81
C GLN A 305 -15.77 -2.57 -7.38
N GLU A 306 -16.24 -3.11 -6.26
CA GLU A 306 -17.56 -2.80 -5.71
C GLU A 306 -17.71 -1.30 -5.41
N LYS A 307 -16.72 -0.69 -4.76
CA LYS A 307 -16.78 0.72 -4.37
C LYS A 307 -16.73 1.67 -5.55
N LEU A 308 -15.89 1.39 -6.55
CA LEU A 308 -15.78 2.24 -7.74
C LEU A 308 -16.98 2.07 -8.67
N ALA A 309 -17.58 0.88 -8.73
CA ALA A 309 -18.74 0.60 -9.58
C ALA A 309 -20.01 1.39 -9.19
N HIS A 310 -20.04 2.07 -8.04
CA HIS A 310 -21.11 3.00 -7.68
C HIS A 310 -21.25 4.17 -8.67
N LEU A 311 -20.19 4.53 -9.39
CA LEU A 311 -20.21 5.58 -10.42
C LEU A 311 -19.63 5.03 -11.73
N GLN A 312 -20.47 4.95 -12.76
CA GLN A 312 -20.06 4.50 -14.09
C GLN A 312 -20.01 5.68 -15.05
N VAL A 313 -18.87 5.86 -15.71
CA VAL A 313 -18.66 6.89 -16.72
C VAL A 313 -18.55 6.22 -18.09
N THR A 314 -19.30 6.73 -19.07
CA THR A 314 -19.34 6.21 -20.45
C THR A 314 -19.22 7.34 -21.47
N GLY A 315 -18.66 7.06 -22.65
CA GLY A 315 -18.64 8.01 -23.76
C GLY A 315 -17.45 8.98 -23.76
N ALA A 316 -16.25 8.46 -23.48
CA ALA A 316 -14.98 9.16 -23.63
C ALA A 316 -14.37 8.93 -25.02
#